data_AF-A0AA40D444-F1
#
_entry.id   AF-A0AA40D444-F1
#
_cell.length_a   1.000
_cell.length_b   1.000
_cell.length_c   1.000
_cell.angle_alpha   90.00
_cell.angle_beta   90.00
_cell.angle_gamma   90.00
#
_symmetry.space_group_name_H-M   'P 1'
#
loop_
_entity.id
_entity.type
_entity.pdbx_description
1 polymer ?
#
loop_
_entity_poly.entity_id
_entity_poly.type
_entity_poly.pdbx_seq_one_letter_code
_entity_poly.pdbx_strand_id
1 'polypeptide(L)'
;MTTARFPGHSRTTSTDFSETSLVETVVPAASAADLQQSLGAWDGAINEASTSILPFLSQRQFLFFDELVPVYVVLRTPTTDENTLKSYLKRLALNVEAYATSTAPLSHTGAPHAPPLKELLHSATVQNPAEPVLFSSRGVTYENGNSQEYCYVAWKVEIFIDLSIFASFDFEVTGMAGYSLSLNEVELALSDGRVESCGENLGGGRENVYKSGDQVALLYKLIPNDVSKDYTVPMNIHALDVRIRAKILLSEECQPEVVIDWRTNVDIAHVLKSKLRVPDHLLGRSAHQRNISSINSSSSSKQPGPDSLPYMENGLQDSSSGGNIDVAVTIVGPERVYVAEPFVWDVFIVNRSDRERRLEFQVVFKALAVGQSPDLLLHTSRGLHVGTLAPTACKNTQIELEPFKDGILNLEALRLIDLQTEEYTDIHDLPLIVSYRRPSGA
;
A
#
# COMPACT_ATOMS: atom_id res chain seq x y z
N MET A 1 -13.78 38.02 -68.03
CA MET A 1 -14.17 38.22 -66.61
C MET A 1 -13.81 36.95 -65.87
N THR A 2 -12.83 37.02 -64.97
CA THR A 2 -12.26 35.85 -64.29
C THR A 2 -12.84 35.78 -62.89
N THR A 3 -13.67 34.78 -62.62
CA THR A 3 -14.30 34.59 -61.29
C THR A 3 -13.27 34.10 -60.28
N ALA A 4 -13.13 34.81 -59.16
CA ALA A 4 -12.21 34.45 -58.09
C ALA A 4 -12.57 33.08 -57.48
N ARG A 5 -11.58 32.21 -57.32
CA ARG A 5 -11.71 31.01 -56.47
C ARG A 5 -11.46 31.42 -55.02
N PHE A 6 -12.47 31.28 -54.17
CA PHE A 6 -12.28 31.26 -52.72
C PHE A 6 -11.49 30.00 -52.33
N PRO A 7 -10.60 30.05 -51.31
CA PRO A 7 -9.89 28.88 -50.82
C PRO A 7 -10.88 27.86 -50.25
N GLY A 8 -10.69 26.59 -50.62
CA GLY A 8 -11.69 25.55 -50.40
C GLY A 8 -11.83 25.14 -48.94
N HIS A 9 -13.07 25.06 -48.45
CA HIS A 9 -13.39 24.24 -47.29
C HIS A 9 -13.20 22.78 -47.70
N SER A 10 -12.12 22.13 -47.23
CA SER A 10 -12.03 20.68 -47.33
C SER A 10 -13.13 20.08 -46.45
N ARG A 11 -13.88 19.12 -46.98
CA ARG A 11 -15.00 18.50 -46.27
C ARG A 11 -14.46 17.34 -45.43
N THR A 12 -13.83 17.68 -44.30
CA THR A 12 -13.18 16.73 -43.37
C THR A 12 -14.09 15.55 -43.08
N THR A 13 -13.70 14.36 -43.54
CA THR A 13 -14.48 13.14 -43.32
C THR A 13 -14.33 12.65 -41.88
N SER A 14 -15.19 11.74 -41.43
CA SER A 14 -15.08 11.21 -40.06
C SER A 14 -13.80 10.41 -39.82
N THR A 15 -13.22 9.82 -40.88
CA THR A 15 -11.91 9.15 -40.84
C THR A 15 -10.78 10.15 -40.69
N ASP A 16 -10.78 11.24 -41.49
CA ASP A 16 -9.79 12.31 -41.37
C ASP A 16 -9.83 12.93 -39.96
N PHE A 17 -11.04 13.12 -39.41
CA PHE A 17 -11.22 13.61 -38.04
C PHE A 17 -10.59 12.67 -37.00
N SER A 18 -10.80 11.36 -37.09
CA SER A 18 -10.19 10.41 -36.15
C SER A 18 -8.67 10.27 -36.30
N GLU A 19 -8.13 10.43 -37.51
CA GLU A 19 -6.68 10.31 -37.76
C GLU A 19 -5.90 11.59 -37.42
N THR A 20 -6.52 12.77 -37.52
CA THR A 20 -5.87 14.06 -37.28
C THR A 20 -6.13 14.67 -35.90
N SER A 21 -7.06 14.12 -35.13
CA SER A 21 -7.35 14.58 -33.77
C SER A 21 -6.55 13.79 -32.73
N LEU A 22 -6.08 14.49 -31.69
CA LEU A 22 -5.41 13.89 -30.54
C LEU A 22 -6.27 14.05 -29.28
N VAL A 23 -6.23 13.06 -28.39
CA VAL A 23 -6.83 13.10 -27.06
C VAL A 23 -5.75 12.89 -26.00
N GLU A 24 -5.74 13.74 -24.98
CA GLU A 24 -4.90 13.61 -23.80
C GLU A 24 -5.74 13.71 -22.53
N THR A 25 -5.36 12.99 -21.49
CA THR A 25 -5.90 13.18 -20.14
C THR A 25 -4.93 14.05 -19.35
N VAL A 26 -5.38 15.22 -18.92
CA VAL A 26 -4.57 16.25 -18.27
C VAL A 26 -5.05 16.46 -16.83
N VAL A 27 -4.14 16.36 -15.87
CA VAL A 27 -4.46 16.57 -14.44
C VAL A 27 -3.73 17.82 -13.92
N PRO A 28 -4.41 18.97 -13.73
CA PRO A 28 -3.76 20.22 -13.37
C PRO A 28 -3.15 20.18 -11.96
N ALA A 29 -1.96 20.77 -11.82
CA ALA A 29 -1.24 20.87 -10.54
C ALA A 29 -2.08 21.50 -9.42
N ALA A 30 -2.91 22.50 -9.76
CA ALA A 30 -3.87 23.12 -8.84
C ALA A 30 -5.30 22.69 -9.19
N SER A 31 -6.06 22.17 -8.22
CA SER A 31 -7.44 21.69 -8.42
C SER A 31 -8.41 22.79 -8.92
N ALA A 32 -8.12 24.04 -8.58
CA ALA A 32 -8.89 25.22 -8.99
C ALA A 32 -8.36 25.91 -10.26
N ALA A 33 -7.53 25.23 -11.08
CA ALA A 33 -7.01 25.79 -12.32
C ALA A 33 -8.14 26.05 -13.34
N ASP A 34 -8.28 27.31 -13.77
CA ASP A 34 -9.18 27.70 -14.85
C ASP A 34 -8.51 27.44 -16.21
N LEU A 35 -8.87 26.31 -16.82
CA LEU A 35 -8.37 25.89 -18.12
C LEU A 35 -8.74 26.89 -19.25
N GLN A 36 -9.90 27.56 -19.17
CA GLN A 36 -10.29 28.55 -20.18
C GLN A 36 -9.40 29.78 -20.10
N GLN A 37 -9.15 30.28 -18.88
CA GLN A 37 -8.26 31.42 -18.65
C GLN A 37 -6.82 31.11 -19.08
N SER A 38 -6.28 29.95 -18.70
CA SER A 38 -4.91 29.55 -19.06
C SER A 38 -4.74 29.39 -20.57
N LEU A 39 -5.69 28.75 -21.28
CA LEU A 39 -5.63 28.63 -22.74
C LEU A 39 -5.79 30.00 -23.43
N GLY A 40 -6.62 30.89 -22.87
CA GLY A 40 -6.79 32.26 -23.34
C GLY A 40 -5.51 33.11 -23.25
N ALA A 41 -4.66 32.83 -22.26
CA ALA A 41 -3.38 33.51 -22.04
C ALA A 41 -2.20 32.89 -22.83
N TRP A 42 -2.30 31.64 -23.27
CA TRP A 42 -1.21 30.95 -23.98
C TRP A 42 -0.93 31.53 -25.38
N ASP A 43 0.31 31.89 -25.66
CA ASP A 43 0.78 32.49 -26.91
C ASP A 43 0.80 31.52 -28.12
N GLY A 44 0.55 30.23 -27.91
CA GLY A 44 0.59 29.20 -28.96
C GLY A 44 1.99 28.62 -29.19
N ALA A 45 2.96 28.93 -28.33
CA ALA A 45 4.30 28.34 -28.38
C ALA A 45 4.30 26.88 -27.94
N ILE A 46 4.94 26.02 -28.73
CA ILE A 46 5.22 24.62 -28.38
C ILE A 46 6.54 24.57 -27.61
N ASN A 47 6.65 23.66 -26.63
CA ASN A 47 7.92 23.34 -25.97
C ASN A 47 8.33 21.92 -26.40
N GLU A 48 9.46 21.75 -27.10
CA GLU A 48 9.93 20.44 -27.55
C GLU A 48 10.16 19.43 -26.41
N ALA A 49 10.43 19.92 -25.18
CA ALA A 49 10.57 19.07 -24.00
C ALA A 49 9.23 18.56 -23.44
N SER A 50 8.08 19.01 -23.97
CA SER A 50 6.76 18.58 -23.54
C SER A 50 6.01 17.89 -24.67
N THR A 51 5.59 16.65 -24.44
CA THR A 51 4.71 15.89 -25.34
C THR A 51 3.23 16.23 -25.17
N SER A 52 2.88 17.15 -24.27
CA SER A 52 1.49 17.50 -23.96
C SER A 52 0.87 18.42 -25.02
N ILE A 53 -0.41 18.18 -25.29
CA ILE A 53 -1.33 19.05 -26.05
C ILE A 53 -1.43 20.45 -25.40
N LEU A 54 -1.23 20.55 -24.09
CA LEU A 54 -1.33 21.79 -23.30
C LEU A 54 0.00 22.11 -22.58
N PRO A 55 1.06 22.49 -23.31
CA PRO A 55 2.42 22.64 -22.74
C PRO A 55 2.55 23.76 -21.69
N PHE A 56 1.58 24.67 -21.62
CA PHE A 56 1.52 25.75 -20.64
C PHE A 56 0.94 25.33 -19.28
N LEU A 57 0.31 24.15 -19.19
CA LEU A 57 -0.38 23.71 -17.98
C LEU A 57 0.49 22.72 -17.18
N SER A 58 0.95 23.14 -16.01
CA SER A 58 1.68 22.26 -15.10
C SER A 58 0.79 21.09 -14.66
N GLN A 59 1.22 19.86 -14.95
CA GLN A 59 0.52 18.64 -14.56
C GLN A 59 1.00 18.10 -13.21
N ARG A 60 0.10 17.41 -12.50
CA ARG A 60 0.43 16.77 -11.22
C ARG A 60 1.46 15.65 -11.37
N GLN A 61 2.37 15.60 -10.40
CA GLN A 61 3.31 14.48 -10.24
C GLN A 61 2.82 13.47 -9.18
N PHE A 62 1.91 13.88 -8.30
CA PHE A 62 1.37 13.07 -7.21
C PHE A 62 -0.15 13.22 -7.14
N LEU A 63 -0.83 12.13 -6.76
CA LEU A 63 -2.26 12.06 -6.47
C LEU A 63 -2.42 11.50 -5.07
N PHE A 64 -3.33 12.06 -4.27
CA PHE A 64 -3.59 11.60 -2.92
C PHE A 64 -4.82 10.70 -2.87
N PHE A 65 -4.81 9.72 -1.96
CA PHE A 65 -6.01 9.00 -1.56
C PHE A 65 -6.93 9.92 -0.75
N ASP A 66 -8.25 9.70 -0.81
CA ASP A 66 -9.30 10.60 -0.30
C ASP A 66 -9.34 11.98 -0.99
N GLU A 67 -8.73 12.10 -2.18
CA GLU A 67 -8.80 13.32 -2.99
C GLU A 67 -9.85 13.21 -4.10
N LEU A 68 -10.67 14.26 -4.24
CA LEU A 68 -11.49 14.52 -5.43
C LEU A 68 -10.66 15.28 -6.47
N VAL A 69 -10.06 14.54 -7.39
CA VAL A 69 -9.14 15.07 -8.40
C VAL A 69 -9.91 15.53 -9.64
N PRO A 70 -9.81 16.80 -10.06
CA PRO A 70 -10.37 17.26 -11.33
C PRO A 70 -9.45 16.86 -12.48
N VAL A 71 -9.95 15.99 -13.36
CA VAL A 71 -9.27 15.48 -14.54
C VAL A 71 -9.91 16.06 -15.78
N TYR A 72 -9.12 16.57 -16.72
CA TYR A 72 -9.59 17.12 -17.98
C TYR A 72 -9.24 16.17 -19.13
N VAL A 73 -10.23 15.67 -19.84
CA VAL A 73 -10.02 15.01 -21.14
C VAL A 73 -9.99 16.10 -22.19
N VAL A 74 -8.90 16.22 -22.94
CA VAL A 74 -8.66 17.31 -23.91
C VAL A 74 -8.51 16.72 -25.30
N LEU A 75 -9.40 17.10 -26.21
CA LEU A 75 -9.36 16.81 -27.63
C LEU A 75 -8.80 18.02 -28.39
N ARG A 76 -7.70 17.83 -29.12
CA ARG A 76 -7.18 18.79 -30.11
C ARG A 76 -7.48 18.28 -31.51
N THR A 77 -8.13 19.09 -32.33
CA THR A 77 -8.49 18.74 -33.73
C THR A 77 -8.22 19.93 -34.66
N PRO A 78 -7.83 19.72 -35.95
CA PRO A 78 -7.70 20.83 -36.89
C PRO A 78 -8.99 21.63 -37.04
N THR A 79 -8.90 22.96 -37.17
CA THR A 79 -10.09 23.83 -37.26
C THR A 79 -11.05 23.36 -38.36
N THR A 80 -12.27 23.03 -37.93
CA THR A 80 -13.40 22.53 -38.74
C THR A 80 -14.64 23.34 -38.37
N ASP A 81 -15.67 23.35 -39.21
CA ASP A 81 -16.90 24.08 -38.89
C ASP A 81 -17.59 23.54 -37.62
N GLU A 82 -18.14 24.46 -36.82
CA GLU A 82 -18.68 24.17 -35.48
C GLU A 82 -19.84 23.15 -35.53
N ASN A 83 -20.63 23.14 -36.60
CA ASN A 83 -21.76 22.23 -36.74
C ASN A 83 -21.30 20.79 -37.02
N THR A 84 -20.33 20.62 -37.92
CA THR A 84 -19.68 19.33 -38.18
C THR A 84 -18.96 18.83 -36.94
N LEU A 85 -18.19 19.68 -36.24
CA LEU A 85 -17.52 19.28 -35.00
C LEU A 85 -18.54 18.85 -33.93
N LYS A 86 -19.61 19.61 -33.69
CA LYS A 86 -20.73 19.21 -32.80
C LYS A 86 -21.38 17.88 -33.24
N SER A 87 -21.46 17.60 -34.53
CA SER A 87 -21.97 16.31 -35.04
C SER A 87 -21.04 15.13 -34.72
N TYR A 88 -19.72 15.35 -34.67
CA TYR A 88 -18.74 14.38 -34.23
C TYR A 88 -18.74 14.21 -32.70
N LEU A 89 -18.81 15.30 -31.93
CA LEU A 89 -18.89 15.22 -30.46
C LEU A 89 -20.12 14.43 -29.97
N LYS A 90 -21.26 14.54 -30.65
CA LYS A 90 -22.47 13.73 -30.39
C LYS A 90 -22.30 12.22 -30.61
N ARG A 91 -21.20 11.79 -31.22
CA ARG A 91 -20.89 10.38 -31.50
C ARG A 91 -19.71 9.85 -30.68
N LEU A 92 -19.08 10.69 -29.86
CA LEU A 92 -18.02 10.27 -28.95
C LEU A 92 -18.61 9.52 -27.75
N ALA A 93 -17.89 8.51 -27.30
CA ALA A 93 -18.01 7.93 -25.97
C ALA A 93 -16.64 8.06 -25.31
N LEU A 94 -16.58 8.66 -24.12
CA LEU A 94 -15.34 8.91 -23.39
C LEU A 94 -15.42 8.21 -22.04
N ASN A 95 -14.49 7.27 -21.80
CA ASN A 95 -14.28 6.64 -20.50
C ASN A 95 -12.90 7.05 -19.97
N VAL A 96 -12.84 7.44 -18.70
CA VAL A 96 -11.60 7.81 -18.02
C VAL A 96 -11.32 6.79 -16.94
N GLU A 97 -10.13 6.19 -16.98
CA GLU A 97 -9.74 5.10 -16.10
C GLU A 97 -8.42 5.45 -15.39
N ALA A 98 -8.45 5.46 -14.07
CA ALA A 98 -7.26 5.62 -13.23
C ALA A 98 -6.72 4.24 -12.86
N TYR A 99 -5.41 4.05 -13.02
CA TYR A 99 -4.75 2.77 -12.74
C TYR A 99 -3.53 2.96 -11.84
N ALA A 100 -3.33 2.03 -10.90
CA ALA A 100 -2.06 1.84 -10.22
C ALA A 100 -1.21 0.83 -11.00
N THR A 101 0.10 1.08 -11.09
CA THR A 101 1.07 0.15 -11.68
C THR A 101 2.23 -0.06 -10.70
N SER A 102 2.57 -1.31 -10.40
CA SER A 102 3.70 -1.60 -9.52
C SER A 102 5.02 -1.09 -10.10
N THR A 103 5.85 -0.48 -9.25
CA THR A 103 7.20 0.03 -9.60
C THR A 103 8.31 -0.99 -9.35
N ALA A 104 7.97 -2.25 -9.09
CA ALA A 104 8.96 -3.31 -8.86
C ALA A 104 9.91 -3.44 -10.08
N PRO A 105 11.24 -3.41 -9.88
CA PRO A 105 12.19 -3.54 -10.98
C PRO A 105 12.07 -4.92 -11.63
N LEU A 106 12.07 -4.93 -12.96
CA LEU A 106 11.98 -6.16 -13.77
C LEU A 106 13.19 -7.07 -13.51
N SER A 107 12.97 -8.20 -12.83
CA SER A 107 14.01 -9.19 -12.54
C SER A 107 14.72 -9.65 -13.82
N HIS A 108 16.02 -9.38 -13.91
CA HIS A 108 16.83 -9.63 -15.10
C HIS A 108 17.19 -11.12 -15.34
N THR A 109 16.20 -12.04 -15.39
CA THR A 109 16.43 -13.47 -15.69
C THR A 109 15.36 -14.12 -16.59
N GLY A 110 15.58 -14.03 -17.90
CA GLY A 110 15.37 -15.16 -18.84
C GLY A 110 13.96 -15.67 -19.18
N ALA A 111 12.88 -15.23 -18.53
CA ALA A 111 11.51 -15.67 -18.84
C ALA A 111 10.70 -14.59 -19.60
N PRO A 112 9.71 -14.98 -20.44
CA PRO A 112 8.91 -14.03 -21.21
C PRO A 112 7.94 -13.23 -20.31
N HIS A 113 8.45 -12.10 -19.84
CA HIS A 113 7.76 -10.86 -19.45
C HIS A 113 6.25 -10.99 -19.16
N ALA A 114 5.89 -11.21 -17.89
CA ALA A 114 4.59 -10.78 -17.40
C ALA A 114 4.51 -9.24 -17.53
N PRO A 115 3.37 -8.65 -17.92
CA PRO A 115 3.19 -7.21 -17.85
C PRO A 115 3.18 -6.74 -16.39
N PRO A 116 3.62 -5.50 -16.07
CA PRO A 116 3.50 -4.96 -14.73
C PRO A 116 2.04 -4.97 -14.29
N LEU A 117 1.78 -5.42 -13.06
CA LEU A 117 0.44 -5.49 -12.49
C LEU A 117 -0.22 -4.11 -12.55
N LYS A 118 -1.38 -4.04 -13.21
CA LYS A 118 -2.13 -2.82 -13.48
C LYS A 118 -3.52 -2.91 -12.83
N GLU A 119 -3.68 -2.34 -11.64
CA GLU A 119 -4.94 -2.34 -10.88
C GLU A 119 -5.80 -1.12 -11.27
N LEU A 120 -7.10 -1.33 -11.51
CA LEU A 120 -8.06 -0.26 -11.77
C LEU A 120 -8.48 0.41 -10.45
N LEU A 121 -8.14 1.68 -10.27
CA LEU A 121 -8.50 2.48 -9.10
C LEU A 121 -9.88 3.13 -9.24
N HIS A 122 -10.21 3.62 -10.45
CA HIS A 122 -11.47 4.32 -10.73
C HIS A 122 -11.80 4.23 -12.23
N SER A 123 -13.08 4.19 -12.57
CA SER A 123 -13.57 4.25 -13.96
C SER A 123 -14.81 5.16 -14.04
N ALA A 124 -14.77 6.17 -14.91
CA ALA A 124 -15.81 7.17 -15.03
C ALA A 124 -16.10 7.51 -16.50
N THR A 125 -17.37 7.37 -16.90
CA THR A 125 -17.83 7.70 -18.25
C THR A 125 -18.38 9.13 -18.31
N VAL A 126 -17.96 9.91 -19.31
CA VAL A 126 -18.51 11.25 -19.58
C VAL A 126 -19.92 11.11 -20.14
N GLN A 127 -20.94 11.53 -19.37
CA GLN A 127 -22.35 11.33 -19.71
C GLN A 127 -22.79 12.08 -20.98
N ASN A 128 -22.32 13.33 -21.16
CA ASN A 128 -22.70 14.18 -22.30
C ASN A 128 -21.45 14.72 -23.07
N PRO A 129 -20.77 13.92 -23.91
CA PRO A 129 -19.62 14.41 -24.69
C PRO A 129 -19.96 15.54 -25.67
N ALA A 130 -21.24 15.75 -26.01
CA ALA A 130 -21.70 16.86 -26.83
C ALA A 130 -21.66 18.24 -26.12
N GLU A 131 -21.50 18.28 -24.79
CA GLU A 131 -21.50 19.49 -23.96
C GLU A 131 -20.15 19.62 -23.22
N PRO A 132 -19.08 20.09 -23.91
CA PRO A 132 -17.77 20.27 -23.30
C PRO A 132 -17.72 21.50 -22.39
N VAL A 133 -16.86 21.46 -21.36
CA VAL A 133 -16.59 22.60 -20.47
C VAL A 133 -15.67 23.65 -21.09
N LEU A 134 -14.96 23.28 -22.16
CA LEU A 134 -14.10 24.17 -22.95
C LEU A 134 -14.39 23.95 -24.43
N PHE A 135 -14.52 25.04 -25.16
CA PHE A 135 -14.52 25.06 -26.62
C PHE A 135 -13.80 26.34 -27.08
N SER A 136 -12.59 26.21 -27.64
CA SER A 136 -11.79 27.37 -28.09
C SER A 136 -10.91 27.00 -29.27
N SER A 137 -10.78 27.91 -30.24
CA SER A 137 -9.72 27.81 -31.24
C SER A 137 -8.43 28.48 -30.75
N ARG A 138 -7.27 27.95 -31.13
CA ARG A 138 -5.96 28.57 -30.91
C ARG A 138 -5.03 28.28 -32.09
N GLY A 139 -4.33 29.31 -32.55
CA GLY A 139 -3.17 29.14 -33.42
C GLY A 139 -2.00 28.56 -32.65
N VAL A 140 -1.36 27.53 -33.21
CA VAL A 140 -0.13 26.93 -32.71
C VAL A 140 0.98 27.28 -33.68
N THR A 141 2.12 27.75 -33.19
CA THR A 141 3.25 28.18 -34.03
C THR A 141 4.38 27.16 -33.95
N TYR A 142 4.80 26.65 -35.11
CA TYR A 142 5.89 25.69 -35.26
C TYR A 142 7.21 26.40 -35.58
N GLU A 143 8.34 25.77 -35.26
CA GLU A 143 9.68 26.33 -35.46
C GLU A 143 10.01 26.66 -36.93
N ASN A 144 9.39 25.95 -37.87
CA ASN A 144 9.50 26.22 -39.30
C ASN A 144 8.78 27.52 -39.76
N GLY A 145 8.20 28.28 -38.83
CA GLY A 145 7.47 29.52 -39.07
C GLY A 145 6.03 29.31 -39.55
N ASN A 146 5.59 28.07 -39.74
CA ASN A 146 4.19 27.79 -40.05
C ASN A 146 3.35 27.88 -38.77
N SER A 147 2.15 28.45 -38.90
CA SER A 147 1.13 28.39 -37.85
C SER A 147 -0.06 27.58 -38.34
N GLN A 148 -0.60 26.72 -37.49
CA GLN A 148 -1.83 25.97 -37.75
C GLN A 148 -2.84 26.23 -36.64
N GLU A 149 -4.08 26.49 -37.03
CA GLU A 149 -5.17 26.68 -36.08
C GLU A 149 -5.81 25.33 -35.71
N TYR A 150 -5.97 25.12 -34.41
CA TYR A 150 -6.60 23.96 -33.82
C TYR A 150 -7.78 24.37 -32.97
N CYS A 151 -8.84 23.55 -32.99
CA CYS A 151 -9.90 23.60 -31.99
C CYS A 151 -9.52 22.70 -30.81
N TYR A 152 -9.66 23.25 -29.60
CA TYR A 152 -9.48 22.59 -28.33
C TYR A 152 -10.84 22.43 -27.67
N VAL A 153 -11.19 21.18 -27.39
CA VAL A 153 -12.43 20.79 -26.71
C VAL A 153 -12.04 20.02 -25.46
N ALA A 154 -12.63 20.34 -24.30
CA ALA A 154 -12.34 19.57 -23.08
C ALA A 154 -13.57 19.28 -22.23
N TRP A 155 -13.50 18.16 -21.50
CA TRP A 155 -14.49 17.70 -20.53
C TRP A 155 -13.83 17.55 -19.17
N LYS A 156 -14.46 18.09 -18.12
CA LYS A 156 -14.02 17.90 -16.74
C LYS A 156 -14.70 16.66 -16.17
N VAL A 157 -13.91 15.76 -15.59
CA VAL A 157 -14.35 14.58 -14.83
C VAL A 157 -13.79 14.73 -13.41
N GLU A 158 -14.63 14.57 -12.39
CA GLU A 158 -14.18 14.57 -11.01
C GLU A 158 -13.97 13.11 -10.57
N ILE A 159 -12.72 12.74 -10.37
CA ILE A 159 -12.31 11.38 -9.99
C ILE A 159 -12.03 11.37 -8.50
N PHE A 160 -12.83 10.62 -7.74
CA PHE A 160 -12.55 10.38 -6.33
C PHE A 160 -11.66 9.14 -6.19
N ILE A 161 -10.45 9.33 -5.67
CA ILE A 161 -9.48 8.26 -5.42
C ILE A 161 -9.73 7.75 -4.00
N ASP A 162 -10.67 6.81 -3.88
CA ASP A 162 -11.10 6.28 -2.59
C ASP A 162 -9.95 5.67 -1.78
N LEU A 163 -9.98 5.83 -0.46
CA LEU A 163 -8.88 5.49 0.43
C LEU A 163 -8.76 3.97 0.59
N SER A 164 -8.04 3.39 -0.37
CA SER A 164 -7.77 1.97 -0.44
C SER A 164 -6.72 1.59 0.61
N ILE A 165 -7.07 0.60 1.42
CA ILE A 165 -6.18 -0.04 2.39
C ILE A 165 -5.73 -1.35 1.76
N PHE A 166 -4.44 -1.64 1.83
CA PHE A 166 -3.87 -2.87 1.32
C PHE A 166 -3.10 -3.56 2.45
N ALA A 167 -3.26 -4.87 2.55
CA ALA A 167 -2.37 -5.76 3.27
C ALA A 167 -1.42 -6.43 2.27
N SER A 168 -0.12 -6.45 2.58
CA SER A 168 0.82 -7.34 1.92
C SER A 168 0.99 -8.57 2.79
N PHE A 169 0.89 -9.76 2.20
CA PHE A 169 1.32 -11.00 2.82
C PHE A 169 2.63 -11.42 2.13
N ASP A 170 3.72 -11.21 2.84
CA ASP A 170 5.07 -11.49 2.33
C ASP A 170 5.57 -12.80 2.96
N PHE A 171 5.93 -13.78 2.13
CA PHE A 171 6.52 -15.03 2.58
C PHE A 171 7.80 -15.37 1.84
N GLU A 172 8.72 -16.03 2.55
CA GLU A 172 9.97 -16.56 2.03
C GLU A 172 10.02 -18.07 2.21
N VAL A 173 10.36 -18.79 1.14
CA VAL A 173 10.67 -20.22 1.21
C VAL A 173 12.09 -20.37 1.76
N THR A 174 12.21 -20.53 3.08
CA THR A 174 13.49 -20.56 3.80
C THR A 174 14.52 -21.46 3.14
N GLY A 175 15.76 -20.96 3.01
CA GLY A 175 16.90 -21.50 2.26
C GLY A 175 17.46 -22.89 2.62
N MET A 176 16.66 -23.82 3.15
CA MET A 176 17.08 -25.22 3.33
C MET A 176 17.10 -25.95 1.97
N ALA A 177 18.17 -26.67 1.68
CA ALA A 177 18.31 -27.39 0.41
C ALA A 177 17.38 -28.61 0.35
N GLY A 178 16.79 -28.86 -0.83
CA GLY A 178 16.15 -30.15 -1.15
C GLY A 178 14.63 -30.23 -1.01
N TYR A 179 13.91 -29.11 -0.90
CA TYR A 179 12.44 -29.08 -0.94
C TYR A 179 11.90 -28.02 -1.91
N SER A 180 10.65 -28.19 -2.31
CA SER A 180 9.83 -27.14 -2.95
C SER A 180 8.52 -26.97 -2.18
N LEU A 181 7.83 -25.85 -2.35
CA LEU A 181 6.59 -25.51 -1.65
C LEU A 181 5.47 -25.32 -2.69
N SER A 182 4.43 -26.15 -2.67
CA SER A 182 3.21 -25.90 -3.44
C SER A 182 2.21 -25.14 -2.58
N LEU A 183 1.86 -23.91 -2.95
CA LEU A 183 0.91 -23.07 -2.22
C LEU A 183 -0.50 -23.28 -2.78
N ASN A 184 -1.34 -23.97 -2.01
CA ASN A 184 -2.68 -24.38 -2.43
C ASN A 184 -3.71 -23.25 -2.20
N GLU A 185 -3.59 -22.56 -1.06
CA GLU A 185 -4.58 -21.61 -0.57
C GLU A 185 -3.88 -20.53 0.27
N VAL A 186 -4.18 -19.26 -0.01
CA VAL A 186 -3.98 -18.14 0.92
C VAL A 186 -5.26 -17.30 0.89
N GLU A 187 -6.03 -17.37 1.96
CA GLU A 187 -7.30 -16.68 2.13
C GLU A 187 -7.16 -15.63 3.24
N LEU A 188 -7.55 -14.39 2.95
CA LEU A 188 -7.69 -13.31 3.93
C LEU A 188 -9.16 -12.92 4.03
N ALA A 189 -9.70 -12.84 5.24
CA ALA A 189 -11.07 -12.43 5.51
C ALA A 189 -11.12 -11.34 6.60
N LEU A 190 -11.86 -10.27 6.34
CA LEU A 190 -12.04 -9.15 7.28
C LEU A 190 -13.40 -9.33 8.00
N SER A 191 -13.41 -9.25 9.32
CA SER A 191 -14.59 -9.55 10.16
C SER A 191 -15.84 -8.72 9.83
N ASP A 192 -15.64 -7.51 9.34
CA ASP A 192 -16.64 -6.47 9.17
C ASP A 192 -16.38 -5.68 7.87
N GLY A 193 -15.96 -6.40 6.83
CA GLY A 193 -15.73 -5.85 5.50
C GLY A 193 -15.71 -6.93 4.43
N ARG A 194 -14.98 -6.64 3.36
CA ARG A 194 -14.56 -7.63 2.35
C ARG A 194 -13.08 -7.46 2.02
N VAL A 195 -12.50 -8.50 1.45
CA VAL A 195 -11.13 -8.52 0.96
C VAL A 195 -11.15 -8.85 -0.52
N GLU A 196 -10.41 -8.09 -1.32
CA GLU A 196 -10.25 -8.31 -2.76
C GLU A 196 -8.76 -8.61 -3.06
N SER A 197 -8.47 -9.71 -3.76
CA SER A 197 -7.10 -10.08 -4.13
C SER A 197 -6.58 -9.19 -5.26
N CYS A 198 -5.42 -8.57 -5.09
CA CYS A 198 -4.78 -7.71 -6.09
C CYS A 198 -3.81 -8.52 -6.97
N GLY A 199 -4.31 -9.53 -7.70
CA GLY A 199 -3.50 -10.36 -8.59
C GLY A 199 -4.27 -11.50 -9.23
N GLU A 200 -3.59 -12.33 -10.03
CA GLU A 200 -4.14 -13.64 -10.41
C GLU A 200 -4.27 -14.48 -9.13
N ASN A 201 -5.49 -14.98 -8.86
CA ASN A 201 -5.72 -15.86 -7.73
C ASN A 201 -4.82 -17.09 -7.83
N LEU A 202 -4.11 -17.39 -6.73
CA LEU A 202 -3.44 -18.67 -6.51
C LEU A 202 -4.48 -19.78 -6.65
N GLY A 203 -4.54 -20.41 -7.82
CA GLY A 203 -5.67 -21.26 -8.22
C GLY A 203 -6.07 -21.16 -9.70
N GLY A 204 -5.52 -20.18 -10.45
CA GLY A 204 -5.65 -20.04 -11.90
C GLY A 204 -4.96 -21.14 -12.75
N GLY A 205 -5.21 -22.42 -12.46
CA GLY A 205 -4.84 -23.56 -13.32
C GLY A 205 -3.34 -23.90 -13.40
N ARG A 206 -2.46 -23.18 -12.70
CA ARG A 206 -1.03 -23.46 -12.61
C ARG A 206 -0.67 -23.78 -11.16
N GLU A 207 0.06 -24.88 -10.95
CA GLU A 207 0.49 -25.29 -9.62
C GLU A 207 1.57 -24.31 -9.12
N ASN A 208 1.29 -23.59 -8.04
CA ASN A 208 2.15 -22.51 -7.52
C ASN A 208 3.29 -23.11 -6.70
N VAL A 209 4.25 -23.72 -7.40
CA VAL A 209 5.43 -24.37 -6.81
C VAL A 209 6.59 -23.39 -6.73
N TYR A 210 6.95 -23.04 -5.49
CA TYR A 210 8.07 -22.19 -5.13
C TYR A 210 9.27 -23.01 -4.66
N LYS A 211 10.48 -22.48 -4.83
CA LYS A 211 11.75 -23.11 -4.48
C LYS A 211 12.40 -22.42 -3.29
N SER A 212 13.31 -23.14 -2.64
CA SER A 212 14.19 -22.62 -1.60
C SER A 212 14.90 -21.33 -2.05
N GLY A 213 14.67 -20.22 -1.34
CA GLY A 213 15.14 -18.87 -1.66
C GLY A 213 14.14 -17.97 -2.40
N ASP A 214 12.98 -18.48 -2.82
CA ASP A 214 11.94 -17.65 -3.43
C ASP A 214 11.26 -16.77 -2.36
N GLN A 215 11.07 -15.49 -2.71
CA GLN A 215 10.33 -14.50 -1.93
C GLN A 215 9.09 -14.07 -2.72
N VAL A 216 7.94 -14.01 -2.05
CA VAL A 216 6.64 -13.77 -2.67
C VAL A 216 5.84 -12.78 -1.83
N ALA A 217 5.34 -11.73 -2.47
CA ALA A 217 4.41 -10.77 -1.88
C ALA A 217 3.04 -10.92 -2.53
N LEU A 218 2.02 -11.18 -1.72
CA LEU A 218 0.62 -11.26 -2.14
C LEU A 218 -0.12 -10.02 -1.61
N LEU A 219 -0.71 -9.23 -2.50
CA LEU A 219 -1.37 -7.98 -2.13
C LEU A 219 -2.89 -8.17 -2.05
N TYR A 220 -3.50 -7.67 -0.99
CA TYR A 220 -4.94 -7.77 -0.73
C TYR A 220 -5.52 -6.41 -0.37
N LYS A 221 -6.57 -6.00 -1.05
CA LYS A 221 -7.31 -4.76 -0.76
C LYS A 221 -8.35 -5.02 0.34
N LEU A 222 -8.20 -4.34 1.46
CA LEU A 222 -9.10 -4.41 2.61
C LEU A 222 -10.16 -3.31 2.48
N ILE A 223 -11.44 -3.70 2.51
CA ILE A 223 -12.56 -2.79 2.31
C ILE A 223 -13.57 -2.98 3.46
N PRO A 224 -13.42 -2.23 4.57
CA PRO A 224 -14.36 -2.28 5.70
C PRO A 224 -15.75 -1.77 5.32
N ASN A 225 -16.79 -2.32 5.96
CA ASN A 225 -18.19 -1.97 5.69
C ASN A 225 -18.62 -0.65 6.35
N ASP A 226 -18.02 -0.29 7.49
CA ASP A 226 -18.36 0.92 8.25
C ASP A 226 -17.10 1.74 8.59
N VAL A 227 -16.65 2.53 7.62
CA VAL A 227 -15.72 3.64 7.89
C VAL A 227 -16.54 4.79 8.47
N SER A 228 -16.81 4.72 9.78
CA SER A 228 -17.58 5.75 10.47
C SER A 228 -16.92 7.11 10.29
N LYS A 229 -17.58 8.02 9.57
CA LYS A 229 -17.06 9.38 9.29
C LYS A 229 -16.81 10.22 10.55
N ASP A 230 -17.40 9.79 11.66
CA ASP A 230 -17.15 10.32 13.00
C ASP A 230 -15.92 9.64 13.63
N TYR A 231 -14.75 10.26 13.46
CA TYR A 231 -13.46 9.84 14.05
C TYR A 231 -13.41 9.82 15.60
N THR A 232 -14.56 10.02 16.26
CA THR A 232 -14.77 10.28 17.69
C THR A 232 -15.06 9.04 18.53
N VAL A 233 -15.38 7.89 17.90
CA VAL A 233 -15.55 6.61 18.59
C VAL A 233 -14.18 5.95 18.81
N PRO A 234 -13.84 5.46 20.01
CA PRO A 234 -12.61 4.71 20.23
C PRO A 234 -12.74 3.29 19.67
N MET A 235 -11.86 2.95 18.73
CA MET A 235 -11.53 1.57 18.30
C MET A 235 -12.67 0.75 17.67
N ASN A 236 -12.96 1.02 16.38
CA ASN A 236 -13.32 -0.07 15.46
C ASN A 236 -12.04 -0.89 15.20
N ILE A 237 -11.81 -1.92 16.02
CA ILE A 237 -10.77 -2.91 15.77
C ILE A 237 -11.35 -3.92 14.78
N HIS A 238 -10.77 -3.98 13.58
CA HIS A 238 -11.17 -4.91 12.54
C HIS A 238 -10.34 -6.18 12.67
N ALA A 239 -10.96 -7.34 12.80
CA ALA A 239 -10.21 -8.59 12.86
C ALA A 239 -9.96 -9.12 11.44
N LEU A 240 -8.71 -9.46 11.15
CA LEU A 240 -8.27 -10.08 9.90
C LEU A 240 -7.94 -11.55 10.18
N ASP A 241 -8.77 -12.45 9.65
CA ASP A 241 -8.53 -13.88 9.63
C ASP A 241 -7.65 -14.22 8.42
N VAL A 242 -6.61 -15.03 8.62
CA VAL A 242 -5.64 -15.46 7.61
C VAL A 242 -5.57 -16.99 7.62
N ARG A 243 -5.82 -17.62 6.47
CA ARG A 243 -5.65 -19.07 6.29
C ARG A 243 -4.66 -19.34 5.18
N ILE A 244 -3.69 -20.20 5.45
CA ILE A 244 -2.67 -20.63 4.51
C ILE A 244 -2.63 -22.16 4.52
N ARG A 245 -2.72 -22.78 3.34
CA ARG A 245 -2.49 -24.21 3.16
C ARG A 245 -1.48 -24.44 2.05
N ALA A 246 -0.41 -25.15 2.40
CA ALA A 246 0.68 -25.45 1.48
C ALA A 246 1.14 -26.90 1.64
N LYS A 247 1.72 -27.48 0.59
CA LYS A 247 2.36 -28.80 0.61
C LYS A 247 3.86 -28.65 0.43
N ILE A 248 4.63 -29.25 1.32
CA ILE A 248 6.08 -29.35 1.14
C ILE A 248 6.34 -30.55 0.23
N LEU A 249 6.99 -30.33 -0.92
CA LEU A 249 7.36 -31.37 -1.86
C LEU A 249 8.80 -31.82 -1.54
N LEU A 250 8.94 -32.87 -0.74
CA LEU A 250 10.23 -33.50 -0.38
C LEU A 250 10.56 -34.69 -1.28
N SER A 251 9.57 -35.56 -1.54
CA SER A 251 9.65 -36.64 -2.53
C SER A 251 8.25 -36.95 -3.11
N GLU A 252 8.13 -37.96 -3.98
CA GLU A 252 6.82 -38.42 -4.46
C GLU A 252 5.97 -39.04 -3.33
N GLU A 253 6.62 -39.62 -2.32
CA GLU A 253 6.00 -40.31 -1.17
C GLU A 253 5.89 -39.41 0.08
N CYS A 254 6.67 -38.33 0.16
CA CYS A 254 6.73 -37.44 1.32
C CYS A 254 6.28 -36.03 0.93
N GLN A 255 4.99 -35.77 1.15
CA GLN A 255 4.35 -34.48 0.86
C GLN A 255 3.53 -33.95 2.05
N PRO A 256 4.18 -33.55 3.17
CA PRO A 256 3.45 -33.06 4.34
C PRO A 256 2.75 -31.72 4.03
N GLU A 257 1.56 -31.56 4.60
CA GLU A 257 0.76 -30.35 4.51
C GLU A 257 1.07 -29.42 5.70
N VAL A 258 1.31 -28.14 5.39
CA VAL A 258 1.44 -27.06 6.36
C VAL A 258 0.14 -26.27 6.33
N VAL A 259 -0.44 -26.12 7.52
CA VAL A 259 -1.65 -25.35 7.79
C VAL A 259 -1.29 -24.24 8.76
N ILE A 260 -1.65 -23.01 8.40
CA ILE A 260 -1.62 -21.86 9.29
C ILE A 260 -3.02 -21.24 9.26
N ASP A 261 -3.71 -21.28 10.39
CA ASP A 261 -4.97 -20.58 10.60
C ASP A 261 -4.69 -19.56 11.73
N TRP A 262 -4.70 -18.26 11.40
CA TRP A 262 -4.30 -17.15 12.28
C TRP A 262 -5.34 -16.03 12.25
N ARG A 263 -5.51 -15.33 13.36
CA ARG A 263 -6.38 -14.15 13.49
C ARG A 263 -5.59 -13.01 14.11
N THR A 264 -5.59 -11.86 13.44
CA THR A 264 -4.98 -10.62 13.93
C THR A 264 -5.99 -9.48 13.94
N ASN A 265 -5.62 -8.35 14.56
CA ASN A 265 -6.46 -7.18 14.73
C ASN A 265 -5.79 -5.96 14.08
N VAL A 266 -6.51 -5.27 13.20
CA VAL A 266 -6.02 -4.17 12.39
C VAL A 266 -6.72 -2.87 12.80
N ASP A 267 -5.94 -1.90 13.29
CA ASP A 267 -6.43 -0.54 13.56
C ASP A 267 -6.48 0.28 12.26
N ILE A 268 -7.47 -0.03 11.42
CA ILE A 268 -7.77 0.70 10.19
C ILE A 268 -8.02 2.20 10.49
N ALA A 269 -8.65 2.52 11.62
CA ALA A 269 -8.90 3.90 12.03
C ALA A 269 -7.60 4.67 12.27
N HIS A 270 -6.55 4.04 12.79
CA HIS A 270 -5.21 4.62 12.90
C HIS A 270 -4.55 4.79 11.53
N VAL A 271 -4.62 3.79 10.64
CA VAL A 271 -4.08 3.88 9.27
C VAL A 271 -4.74 5.01 8.48
N LEU A 272 -6.04 5.21 8.65
CA LEU A 272 -6.79 6.35 8.11
C LEU A 272 -6.29 7.66 8.73
N LYS A 273 -6.23 7.75 10.07
CA LYS A 273 -5.80 8.97 10.79
C LYS A 273 -4.34 9.36 10.51
N SER A 274 -3.46 8.42 10.20
CA SER A 274 -2.06 8.71 9.83
C SER A 274 -1.94 9.18 8.37
N LYS A 275 -2.65 8.54 7.42
CA LYS A 275 -2.70 8.97 6.02
C LYS A 275 -3.37 10.35 5.83
N LEU A 276 -4.30 10.72 6.70
CA LEU A 276 -4.98 12.02 6.69
C LEU A 276 -4.18 13.15 7.36
N ARG A 277 -3.03 12.87 7.98
CA ARG A 277 -2.12 13.93 8.45
C ARG A 277 -1.26 14.43 7.29
N VAL A 278 -1.59 15.63 6.82
CA VAL A 278 -0.65 16.43 6.00
C VAL A 278 0.67 16.55 6.78
N PRO A 279 1.81 16.10 6.24
CA PRO A 279 3.06 16.13 6.97
C PRO A 279 3.50 17.57 7.25
N ASP A 280 4.00 17.83 8.45
CA ASP A 280 4.28 19.19 8.96
C ASP A 280 5.23 20.01 8.06
N HIS A 281 6.06 19.35 7.24
CA HIS A 281 6.94 20.03 6.27
C HIS A 281 6.19 20.76 5.14
N LEU A 282 4.92 20.43 4.88
CA LEU A 282 4.05 21.15 3.94
C LEU A 282 3.30 22.31 4.61
N LEU A 283 3.17 22.28 5.94
CA LEU A 283 2.52 23.32 6.74
C LEU A 283 3.58 24.30 7.28
N GLY A 284 4.14 25.12 6.39
CA GLY A 284 5.32 26.00 6.59
C GLY A 284 5.31 26.92 7.83
N ARG A 285 5.41 26.33 9.02
CA ARG A 285 5.58 26.98 10.33
C ARG A 285 7.03 26.90 10.72
N SER A 286 7.69 28.05 10.76
CA SER A 286 9.13 28.15 11.04
C SER A 286 9.49 27.49 12.36
N ALA A 287 10.49 26.60 12.33
CA ALA A 287 11.11 26.06 13.52
C ALA A 287 11.82 27.18 14.29
N HIS A 288 11.14 27.73 15.29
CA HIS A 288 11.71 28.59 16.31
C HIS A 288 11.32 28.08 17.69
N GLN A 289 12.11 27.13 18.23
CA GLN A 289 12.87 27.33 19.46
C GLN A 289 13.55 26.04 19.98
N ARG A 290 14.82 26.19 20.42
CA ARG A 290 15.64 25.31 21.30
C ARG A 290 16.19 24.00 20.70
N ASN A 291 17.38 23.52 21.08
CA ASN A 291 18.63 24.20 21.48
C ASN A 291 19.81 23.21 21.40
N ILE A 292 21.00 23.73 21.09
CA ILE A 292 22.37 23.17 21.19
C ILE A 292 22.55 22.27 22.46
N SER A 293 23.27 21.13 22.51
CA SER A 293 24.51 20.65 21.83
C SER A 293 24.53 19.10 21.66
N SER A 294 25.59 18.33 21.29
CA SER A 294 27.00 18.58 20.87
C SER A 294 27.65 17.33 20.19
N ILE A 295 28.19 17.52 18.98
CA ILE A 295 29.53 17.12 18.48
C ILE A 295 30.12 15.71 18.85
N ASN A 296 30.24 14.87 17.80
CA ASN A 296 31.38 14.01 17.36
C ASN A 296 31.15 12.49 17.21
N SER A 297 31.00 12.01 15.97
CA SER A 297 31.99 11.11 15.31
C SER A 297 31.65 10.92 13.83
N SER A 298 32.65 10.64 13.00
CA SER A 298 32.59 10.73 11.54
C SER A 298 32.18 9.43 10.82
N SER A 299 31.19 9.49 9.93
CA SER A 299 31.08 8.58 8.77
C SER A 299 30.43 9.30 7.58
N SER A 300 30.74 8.90 6.36
CA SER A 300 30.45 9.67 5.14
C SER A 300 29.10 9.35 4.51
N SER A 301 28.11 10.23 4.68
CA SER A 301 26.85 10.21 3.94
C SER A 301 27.04 10.72 2.51
N LYS A 302 26.95 9.84 1.51
CA LYS A 302 26.69 10.26 0.12
C LYS A 302 25.28 10.87 0.05
N GLN A 303 25.14 12.02 -0.59
CA GLN A 303 23.81 12.61 -0.83
C GLN A 303 23.03 11.76 -1.86
N PRO A 304 21.72 11.55 -1.68
CA PRO A 304 20.87 10.89 -2.68
C PRO A 304 20.69 11.75 -3.93
N GLY A 305 20.53 11.10 -5.09
CA GLY A 305 20.23 11.76 -6.36
C GLY A 305 18.74 12.10 -6.52
N PRO A 306 18.36 12.88 -7.55
CA PRO A 306 17.00 13.42 -7.71
C PRO A 306 15.89 12.36 -7.87
N ASP A 307 16.22 11.13 -8.29
CA ASP A 307 15.28 10.01 -8.42
C ASP A 307 15.16 9.15 -7.13
N SER A 308 15.70 9.62 -6.01
CA SER A 308 15.57 8.93 -4.72
C SER A 308 14.25 9.31 -4.06
N LEU A 309 13.29 8.39 -4.01
CA LEU A 309 12.08 8.55 -3.19
C LEU A 309 12.48 8.86 -1.74
N PRO A 310 11.82 9.81 -1.06
CA PRO A 310 12.10 10.09 0.34
C PRO A 310 11.70 8.86 1.17
N TYR A 311 12.69 8.17 1.72
CA TYR A 311 12.46 7.17 2.76
C TYR A 311 11.91 7.91 3.98
N MET A 312 10.58 7.89 4.15
CA MET A 312 9.91 8.50 5.29
C MET A 312 10.08 7.61 6.52
N GLU A 313 11.29 7.60 7.06
CA GLU A 313 11.54 7.24 8.45
C GLU A 313 10.88 8.31 9.32
N ASN A 314 9.66 8.04 9.79
CA ASN A 314 8.93 8.90 10.71
C ASN A 314 7.88 8.09 11.46
N GLY A 315 8.11 7.83 12.75
CA GLY A 315 7.02 7.47 13.68
C GLY A 315 7.18 6.20 14.51
N LEU A 316 8.18 5.37 14.26
CA LEU A 316 8.68 4.40 15.25
C LEU A 316 10.13 4.75 15.55
N GLN A 317 10.33 5.67 16.50
CA GLN A 317 11.47 5.57 17.40
C GLN A 317 11.19 4.43 18.38
N ASP A 318 11.15 3.20 17.85
CA ASP A 318 11.51 2.07 18.68
C ASP A 318 12.97 2.30 19.04
N SER A 319 13.23 2.34 20.35
CA SER A 319 14.58 2.37 20.87
C SER A 319 15.22 1.00 20.66
N SER A 320 15.53 0.66 19.41
CA SER A 320 16.27 -0.54 19.01
C SER A 320 17.76 -0.40 19.34
N SER A 321 18.06 -0.02 20.59
CA SER A 321 19.32 -0.34 21.26
C SER A 321 19.26 -1.79 21.75
N GLY A 322 19.16 -2.71 20.79
CA GLY A 322 19.11 -4.15 20.96
C GLY A 322 19.72 -4.79 19.71
N GLY A 323 20.67 -5.70 19.89
CA GLY A 323 21.35 -6.36 18.78
C GLY A 323 20.40 -7.18 17.92
N ASN A 324 20.75 -7.34 16.64
CA ASN A 324 19.91 -8.06 15.69
C ASN A 324 20.05 -9.58 15.91
N ILE A 325 19.20 -10.13 16.78
CA ILE A 325 19.12 -11.57 17.04
C ILE A 325 18.34 -12.22 15.89
N ASP A 326 19.05 -12.81 14.94
CA ASP A 326 18.47 -13.55 13.81
C ASP A 326 17.87 -14.90 14.28
N VAL A 327 16.69 -14.80 14.89
CA VAL A 327 15.87 -15.88 15.44
C VAL A 327 14.42 -15.58 15.08
N ALA A 328 13.73 -16.55 14.48
CA ALA A 328 12.29 -16.45 14.27
C ALA A 328 11.55 -17.02 15.48
N VAL A 329 10.50 -16.33 15.91
CA VAL A 329 9.61 -16.76 17.00
C VAL A 329 8.17 -16.72 16.49
N THR A 330 7.39 -17.75 16.81
CA THR A 330 5.95 -17.84 16.55
C THR A 330 5.26 -18.16 17.87
N ILE A 331 4.23 -17.38 18.22
CA ILE A 331 3.50 -17.50 19.49
C ILE A 331 2.05 -17.81 19.14
N VAL A 332 1.51 -18.90 19.69
CA VAL A 332 0.12 -19.31 19.53
C VAL A 332 -0.54 -19.32 20.90
N GLY A 333 -1.75 -18.77 21.01
CA GLY A 333 -2.49 -18.68 22.26
C GLY A 333 -4.00 -18.77 22.07
N PRO A 334 -4.75 -19.08 23.13
CA PRO A 334 -6.21 -19.16 23.07
C PRO A 334 -6.84 -17.76 22.92
N GLU A 335 -7.84 -17.65 22.03
CA GLU A 335 -8.60 -16.40 21.82
C GLU A 335 -9.38 -15.94 23.05
N ARG A 336 -9.78 -16.89 23.91
CA ARG A 336 -10.66 -16.65 25.07
C ARG A 336 -10.12 -17.37 26.29
N VAL A 337 -10.00 -16.62 27.39
CA VAL A 337 -9.52 -17.08 28.69
C VAL A 337 -10.45 -16.58 29.80
N TYR A 338 -10.28 -17.07 31.02
CA TYR A 338 -11.12 -16.66 32.15
C TYR A 338 -10.29 -16.04 33.28
N VAL A 339 -10.89 -15.07 33.99
CA VAL A 339 -10.25 -14.44 35.16
C VAL A 339 -9.91 -15.49 36.22
N ALA A 340 -8.66 -15.47 36.69
CA ALA A 340 -8.06 -16.43 37.63
C ALA A 340 -8.03 -17.90 37.14
N GLU A 341 -8.07 -18.12 35.82
CA GLU A 341 -7.77 -19.42 35.19
C GLU A 341 -6.50 -19.29 34.34
N PRO A 342 -5.42 -20.02 34.64
CA PRO A 342 -4.20 -19.96 33.84
C PRO A 342 -4.42 -20.52 32.44
N PHE A 343 -3.73 -19.93 31.47
CA PHE A 343 -3.71 -20.37 30.08
C PHE A 343 -2.26 -20.46 29.58
N VAL A 344 -2.09 -21.13 28.44
CA VAL A 344 -0.79 -21.42 27.86
C VAL A 344 -0.63 -20.70 26.51
N TRP A 345 0.56 -20.16 26.29
CA TRP A 345 1.09 -19.82 24.98
C TRP A 345 2.07 -20.89 24.53
N ASP A 346 1.80 -21.51 23.38
CA ASP A 346 2.75 -22.35 22.67
C ASP A 346 3.70 -21.46 21.86
N VAL A 347 4.99 -21.52 22.17
CA VAL A 347 6.02 -20.70 21.53
C VAL A 347 6.97 -21.60 20.76
N PHE A 348 7.02 -21.41 19.44
CA PHE A 348 7.97 -22.07 18.54
C PHE A 348 9.08 -21.10 18.17
N ILE A 349 10.33 -21.58 18.20
CA ILE A 349 11.54 -20.75 18.05
C ILE A 349 12.48 -21.45 17.08
N VAL A 350 13.05 -20.70 16.14
CA VAL A 350 14.04 -21.20 15.17
C VAL A 350 15.24 -20.27 15.18
N ASN A 351 16.42 -20.79 15.52
CA ASN A 351 17.66 -20.05 15.38
C ASN A 351 18.05 -19.97 13.90
N ARG A 352 17.90 -18.80 13.27
CA ARG A 352 18.25 -18.57 11.86
C ARG A 352 19.72 -18.18 11.67
N SER A 353 20.36 -17.67 12.73
CA SER A 353 21.75 -17.24 12.72
C SER A 353 22.76 -18.38 12.45
N ASP A 354 23.96 -18.00 12.00
CA ASP A 354 25.10 -18.88 11.69
C ASP A 354 25.78 -19.49 12.93
N ARG A 355 25.28 -19.18 14.14
CA ARG A 355 25.94 -19.50 15.43
C ARG A 355 24.99 -20.17 16.41
N GLU A 356 25.57 -20.89 17.35
CA GLU A 356 24.85 -21.31 18.55
C GLU A 356 24.40 -20.07 19.34
N ARG A 357 23.17 -20.08 19.85
CA ARG A 357 22.56 -19.00 20.65
C ARG A 357 22.03 -19.57 21.95
N ARG A 358 22.16 -18.86 23.08
CA ARG A 358 21.59 -19.32 24.36
C ARG A 358 20.47 -18.38 24.78
N LEU A 359 19.25 -18.78 24.48
CA LEU A 359 18.11 -17.88 24.52
C LEU A 359 17.31 -17.99 25.82
N GLU A 360 16.73 -16.87 26.24
CA GLU A 360 15.77 -16.78 27.35
C GLU A 360 14.75 -15.67 27.07
N PHE A 361 13.49 -15.89 27.47
CA PHE A 361 12.44 -14.88 27.38
C PHE A 361 12.30 -14.09 28.67
N GLN A 362 11.94 -12.83 28.53
CA GLN A 362 11.48 -11.97 29.62
C GLN A 362 10.14 -11.34 29.21
N VAL A 363 9.10 -11.50 30.04
CA VAL A 363 7.81 -10.85 29.81
C VAL A 363 7.91 -9.39 30.22
N VAL A 364 7.63 -8.47 29.30
CA VAL A 364 7.58 -7.03 29.55
C VAL A 364 6.11 -6.64 29.75
N PHE A 365 5.78 -6.20 30.96
CA PHE A 365 4.44 -5.75 31.33
C PHE A 365 4.34 -4.24 31.19
N LYS A 366 3.24 -3.77 30.58
CA LYS A 366 2.94 -2.35 30.41
C LYS A 366 2.98 -1.61 31.74
N ALA A 367 3.73 -0.50 31.80
CA ALA A 367 3.83 0.33 32.99
C ALA A 367 2.44 0.82 33.47
N LEU A 368 2.09 0.45 34.70
CA LEU A 368 0.80 0.78 35.32
C LEU A 368 0.85 2.15 36.02
N ALA A 369 -0.25 2.90 35.96
CA ALA A 369 -0.39 4.10 36.77
C ALA A 369 -0.49 3.74 38.26
N VAL A 370 -0.03 4.64 39.14
CA VAL A 370 -0.01 4.42 40.60
C VAL A 370 -1.41 4.07 41.10
N GLY A 371 -1.58 2.84 41.61
CA GLY A 371 -2.85 2.31 42.13
C GLY A 371 -3.63 1.40 41.18
N GLN A 372 -3.16 1.16 39.96
CA GLN A 372 -3.74 0.14 39.07
C GLN A 372 -3.11 -1.25 39.32
N SER A 373 -3.94 -2.31 39.30
CA SER A 373 -3.44 -3.69 39.25
C SER A 373 -3.10 -4.10 37.82
N PRO A 374 -2.20 -5.08 37.60
CA PRO A 374 -1.96 -5.64 36.27
C PRO A 374 -3.21 -6.33 35.72
N ASP A 375 -3.26 -6.44 34.39
CA ASP A 375 -4.31 -7.18 33.67
C ASP A 375 -3.97 -8.68 33.58
N LEU A 376 -2.67 -8.99 33.52
CA LEU A 376 -2.11 -10.33 33.34
C LEU A 376 -0.89 -10.52 34.26
N LEU A 377 -0.66 -11.75 34.72
CA LEU A 377 0.55 -12.18 35.43
C LEU A 377 1.18 -13.40 34.76
N LEU A 378 2.48 -13.59 35.00
CA LEU A 378 3.18 -14.83 34.66
C LEU A 378 2.84 -15.89 35.72
N HIS A 379 2.20 -16.99 35.32
CA HIS A 379 1.85 -18.09 36.23
C HIS A 379 3.08 -18.95 36.54
N THR A 380 3.88 -19.31 35.53
CA THR A 380 5.18 -19.99 35.73
C THR A 380 6.31 -19.47 34.85
N SER A 381 7.51 -19.38 35.42
CA SER A 381 8.74 -19.00 34.68
C SER A 381 9.38 -20.15 33.90
N ARG A 382 8.85 -21.38 33.99
CA ARG A 382 9.44 -22.57 33.33
C ARG A 382 9.47 -22.44 31.81
N GLY A 383 8.46 -21.79 31.23
CA GLY A 383 8.37 -21.55 29.79
C GLY A 383 9.40 -20.59 29.22
N LEU A 384 9.98 -19.74 30.07
CA LEU A 384 10.87 -18.66 29.64
C LEU A 384 12.27 -19.15 29.25
N HIS A 385 12.73 -20.27 29.81
CA HIS A 385 14.08 -20.78 29.54
C HIS A 385 14.14 -21.62 28.25
N VAL A 386 14.45 -20.95 27.14
CA VAL A 386 14.67 -21.61 25.84
C VAL A 386 15.93 -22.46 25.88
N GLY A 387 17.02 -21.93 26.46
CA GLY A 387 18.31 -22.61 26.53
C GLY A 387 19.08 -22.52 25.21
N THR A 388 20.02 -23.45 25.01
CA THR A 388 20.94 -23.42 23.86
C THR A 388 20.33 -24.01 22.60
N LEU A 389 20.34 -23.24 21.50
CA LEU A 389 19.97 -23.69 20.15
C LEU A 389 21.18 -23.57 19.21
N ALA A 390 21.56 -24.68 18.57
CA ALA A 390 22.53 -24.68 17.47
C ALA A 390 22.00 -23.90 16.24
N PRO A 391 22.84 -23.54 15.25
CA PRO A 391 22.38 -22.96 13.99
C PRO A 391 21.28 -23.81 13.34
N THR A 392 20.23 -23.19 12.81
CA THR A 392 19.02 -23.84 12.23
C THR A 392 18.19 -24.71 13.17
N ALA A 393 18.61 -24.89 14.44
CA ALA A 393 17.85 -25.68 15.41
C ALA A 393 16.59 -24.94 15.86
N CYS A 394 15.55 -25.71 16.18
CA CYS A 394 14.29 -25.19 16.68
C CYS A 394 13.89 -25.80 18.02
N LYS A 395 12.99 -25.14 18.74
CA LYS A 395 12.41 -25.63 20.00
C LYS A 395 10.99 -25.08 20.20
N ASN A 396 10.12 -25.93 20.74
CA ASN A 396 8.85 -25.54 21.34
C ASN A 396 9.02 -25.34 22.85
N THR A 397 8.41 -24.29 23.39
CA THR A 397 8.28 -24.03 24.83
C THR A 397 6.88 -23.50 25.13
N GLN A 398 6.44 -23.57 26.38
CA GLN A 398 5.10 -23.17 26.81
C GLN A 398 5.16 -22.12 27.91
N ILE A 399 4.70 -20.90 27.63
CA ILE A 399 4.64 -19.81 28.61
C ILE A 399 3.23 -19.82 29.24
N GLU A 400 3.17 -19.91 30.56
CA GLU A 400 1.91 -20.01 31.31
C GLU A 400 1.59 -18.68 31.98
N LEU A 401 0.39 -18.17 31.75
CA LEU A 401 -0.04 -16.80 32.04
C LEU A 401 -1.42 -16.83 32.71
N GLU A 402 -1.71 -15.90 33.62
CA GLU A 402 -2.97 -15.85 34.37
C GLU A 402 -3.66 -14.48 34.25
N PRO A 403 -4.92 -14.40 33.79
CA PRO A 403 -5.69 -13.15 33.71
C PRO A 403 -6.17 -12.70 35.09
N PHE A 404 -5.90 -11.46 35.45
CA PHE A 404 -6.36 -10.86 36.71
C PHE A 404 -7.57 -9.93 36.54
N LYS A 405 -7.91 -9.55 35.30
CA LYS A 405 -9.11 -8.78 34.94
C LYS A 405 -9.80 -9.37 33.72
N ASP A 406 -11.09 -9.08 33.58
CA ASP A 406 -11.83 -9.21 32.33
C ASP A 406 -11.56 -8.03 31.39
N GLY A 407 -11.62 -8.29 30.07
CA GLY A 407 -11.25 -7.35 29.01
C GLY A 407 -10.07 -7.84 28.15
N ILE A 408 -9.53 -6.95 27.32
CA ILE A 408 -8.36 -7.23 26.47
C ILE A 408 -7.10 -7.22 27.34
N LEU A 409 -6.38 -8.33 27.37
CA LEU A 409 -5.10 -8.45 28.07
C LEU A 409 -3.98 -7.92 27.19
N ASN A 410 -3.23 -6.93 27.68
CA ASN A 410 -2.13 -6.31 26.95
C ASN A 410 -0.79 -6.63 27.63
N LEU A 411 0.08 -7.34 26.93
CA LEU A 411 1.51 -7.39 27.22
C LEU A 411 2.21 -6.32 26.36
N GLU A 412 3.30 -5.74 26.88
CA GLU A 412 4.05 -4.70 26.16
C GLU A 412 5.01 -5.32 25.16
N ALA A 413 5.73 -6.37 25.57
CA ALA A 413 6.57 -7.18 24.70
C ALA A 413 6.85 -8.55 25.33
N LEU A 414 7.21 -9.52 24.49
CA LEU A 414 8.01 -10.67 24.91
C LEU A 414 9.45 -10.43 24.47
N ARG A 415 10.32 -10.07 25.42
CA ARG A 415 11.73 -9.82 25.17
C ARG A 415 12.47 -11.14 25.01
N LEU A 416 13.09 -11.37 23.85
CA LEU A 416 14.04 -12.45 23.63
C LEU A 416 15.45 -11.94 23.95
N ILE A 417 16.18 -12.64 24.81
CA ILE A 417 17.55 -12.27 25.24
C ILE A 417 18.51 -13.38 24.81
N ASP A 418 19.66 -13.03 24.22
CA ASP A 418 20.79 -13.94 24.07
C ASP A 418 21.72 -13.83 25.28
N LEU A 419 21.71 -14.85 26.12
CA LEU A 419 22.52 -14.96 27.34
C LEU A 419 24.03 -15.08 27.05
N GLN A 420 24.47 -15.16 25.78
CA GLN A 420 25.89 -15.12 25.40
C GLN A 420 26.38 -13.70 25.07
N THR A 421 25.53 -12.86 24.48
CA THR A 421 25.91 -11.50 24.02
C THR A 421 25.30 -10.37 24.86
N GLU A 422 24.33 -10.68 25.72
CA GLU A 422 23.46 -9.72 26.43
C GLU A 422 22.63 -8.83 25.49
N GLU A 423 22.59 -9.15 24.19
CA GLU A 423 21.68 -8.54 23.23
C GLU A 423 20.25 -9.03 23.49
N TYR A 424 19.27 -8.20 23.11
CA TYR A 424 17.86 -8.55 23.17
C TYR A 424 17.08 -7.98 21.99
N THR A 425 15.92 -8.59 21.73
CA THR A 425 14.94 -8.14 20.73
C THR A 425 13.55 -8.24 21.33
N ASP A 426 12.75 -7.18 21.23
CA ASP A 426 11.41 -7.13 21.80
C ASP A 426 10.36 -7.54 20.76
N ILE A 427 9.58 -8.58 21.08
CA ILE A 427 8.51 -9.08 20.24
C ILE A 427 7.22 -8.39 20.68
N HIS A 428 6.74 -7.46 19.86
CA HIS A 428 5.49 -6.71 20.11
C HIS A 428 4.26 -7.32 19.42
N ASP A 429 4.45 -8.12 18.37
CA ASP A 429 3.36 -8.87 17.72
C ASP A 429 3.03 -10.12 18.54
N LEU A 430 2.19 -9.93 19.56
CA LEU A 430 1.76 -10.94 20.51
C LEU A 430 0.28 -11.28 20.30
N PRO A 431 -0.16 -12.54 20.53
CA PRO A 431 -1.57 -12.89 20.44
C PRO A 431 -2.43 -12.01 21.33
N LEU A 432 -3.44 -11.36 20.75
CA LEU A 432 -4.42 -10.59 21.52
C LEU A 432 -5.40 -11.54 22.20
N ILE A 433 -5.52 -11.41 23.52
CA ILE A 433 -6.34 -12.31 24.35
C ILE A 433 -7.46 -11.53 25.00
N VAL A 434 -8.68 -12.07 24.93
CA VAL A 434 -9.83 -11.54 25.66
C VAL A 434 -10.13 -12.42 26.87
N SER A 435 -10.03 -11.81 28.06
CA SER A 435 -10.39 -12.43 29.33
C SER A 435 -11.85 -12.16 29.67
N TYR A 436 -12.55 -13.21 30.11
CA TYR A 436 -13.95 -13.16 30.50
C TYR A 436 -14.10 -13.52 31.98
N ARG A 437 -14.99 -12.83 32.69
CA ARG A 437 -15.42 -13.30 34.00
C ARG A 437 -16.44 -14.41 33.79
N ARG A 438 -16.28 -15.58 34.42
CA ARG A 438 -17.35 -16.59 34.42
C ARG A 438 -18.63 -16.00 35.03
N PRO A 439 -19.82 -16.32 34.49
CA PRO A 439 -21.08 -16.03 35.17
C PRO A 439 -21.06 -16.63 36.57
N SER A 440 -21.43 -15.83 37.58
CA SER A 440 -21.46 -16.26 38.97
C SER A 440 -22.71 -17.09 39.26
N GLY A 441 -22.62 -18.38 38.91
CA GLY A 441 -23.62 -19.40 39.24
C GLY A 441 -24.69 -19.63 38.17
N ALA A 442 -24.77 -20.88 37.73
CA ALA A 442 -26.02 -21.62 37.76
C ALA A 442 -25.95 -22.59 38.96
#